data_AF-A0A9P7V2U3-F1
#
_entry.id   AF-A0A9P7V2U3-F1
#
_cell.length_a   1.000
_cell.length_b   1.000
_cell.length_c   1.000
_cell.angle_alpha   90.00
_cell.angle_beta   90.00
_cell.angle_gamma   90.00
#
_symmetry.space_group_name_H-M   'P 1'
#
loop_
_entity.id
_entity.type
_entity.pdbx_description
1 polymer ?
#
loop_
_entity_poly.entity_id
_entity_poly.type
_entity_poly.pdbx_seq_one_letter_code
_entity_poly.pdbx_strand_id
1 'polypeptide(L)'
;MAVKTPIVKKRTKHFKRHQSDRYHSVKEAWRKPKGIDNRVRRRFKGQSAMPKIGYGSNKKTRHLLPNGLKKFLVSNVRELDLLLMHNKSYAAEVAHNVSSRNRTTLLERAKVLGVKVTNSTARLRSEE
;
A
#
# COMPACT_ATOMS: atom_id res chain seq x y z
N MET A 1 -10.85 24.23 -10.52
CA MET A 1 -10.73 22.88 -9.94
C MET A 1 -9.39 22.30 -10.36
N ALA A 2 -8.52 21.88 -9.44
CA ALA A 2 -7.22 21.31 -9.83
C ALA A 2 -7.43 20.04 -10.67
N VAL A 3 -6.82 19.98 -11.86
CA VAL A 3 -6.92 18.83 -12.77
C VAL A 3 -6.43 17.57 -12.05
N LYS A 4 -7.36 16.67 -11.73
CA LYS A 4 -7.09 15.42 -11.02
C LYS A 4 -6.30 14.49 -11.96
N THR A 5 -4.98 14.45 -11.80
CA THR A 5 -4.14 13.53 -12.58
C THR A 5 -4.58 12.08 -12.31
N PRO A 6 -4.96 11.29 -13.34
CA PRO A 6 -5.42 9.93 -13.13
C PRO A 6 -4.31 9.04 -12.56
N ILE A 7 -4.69 8.09 -11.70
CA ILE A 7 -3.75 7.15 -11.09
C ILE A 7 -3.44 6.04 -12.11
N VAL A 8 -2.33 6.19 -12.83
CA VAL A 8 -1.85 5.16 -13.77
C VAL A 8 -0.79 4.28 -13.10
N LYS A 9 -1.05 2.97 -13.03
CA LYS A 9 -0.06 1.96 -12.61
C LYS A 9 0.56 1.31 -13.85
N LYS A 10 1.83 1.65 -14.14
CA LYS A 10 2.57 1.12 -15.31
C LYS A 10 2.65 -0.41 -15.36
N ARG A 11 2.60 -1.05 -14.19
CA ARG A 11 2.54 -2.50 -14.05
C ARG A 11 1.71 -2.84 -12.82
N THR A 12 0.77 -3.77 -12.98
CA THR A 12 -0.09 -4.29 -11.91
C THR A 12 0.46 -5.60 -11.34
N LYS A 13 1.01 -6.47 -12.18
CA LYS A 13 1.62 -7.73 -11.77
C LYS A 13 2.87 -7.52 -10.90
N HIS A 14 2.98 -8.26 -9.80
CA HIS A 14 4.18 -8.26 -8.97
C HIS A 14 5.43 -8.72 -9.74
N PHE A 15 6.59 -8.29 -9.28
CA PHE A 15 7.88 -8.81 -9.74
C PHE A 15 8.25 -10.02 -8.89
N LYS A 16 7.90 -11.21 -9.37
CA LYS A 16 8.24 -12.47 -8.69
C LYS A 16 9.68 -12.87 -8.97
N ARG A 17 10.34 -13.50 -8.00
CA ARG A 17 11.68 -14.08 -8.16
C ARG A 17 11.67 -15.16 -9.24
N HIS A 18 12.74 -15.24 -10.03
CA HIS A 18 12.90 -16.30 -11.03
C HIS A 18 12.85 -17.69 -10.36
N GLN A 19 12.08 -18.62 -10.94
CA GLN A 19 11.87 -20.01 -10.46
C GLN A 19 11.17 -20.13 -9.09
N SER A 20 10.55 -19.08 -8.56
CA SER A 20 9.74 -19.19 -7.34
C SER A 20 8.45 -20.00 -7.53
N ASP A 21 7.99 -20.11 -8.77
CA ASP A 21 6.87 -20.93 -9.21
C ASP A 21 7.20 -22.43 -9.19
N ARG A 22 8.48 -22.79 -9.36
CA ARG A 22 8.92 -24.20 -9.45
C ARG A 22 9.30 -24.79 -8.09
N TYR A 23 9.84 -23.98 -7.19
CA TYR A 23 10.39 -24.46 -5.92
C TYR A 23 9.77 -23.74 -4.73
N HIS A 24 9.22 -24.51 -3.79
CA HIS A 24 8.65 -23.97 -2.55
C HIS A 24 9.70 -23.23 -1.69
N SER A 25 10.95 -23.69 -1.70
CA SER A 25 12.07 -23.04 -0.98
C SER A 25 12.41 -21.66 -1.53
N VAL A 26 12.10 -21.39 -2.81
CA VAL A 26 12.38 -20.11 -3.47
C VAL A 26 11.17 -19.19 -3.31
N LYS A 27 11.19 -18.37 -2.25
CA LYS A 27 10.15 -17.36 -1.99
C LYS A 27 9.98 -16.39 -3.16
N GLU A 28 8.75 -15.91 -3.38
CA GLU A 28 8.38 -15.03 -4.49
C GLU A 28 9.01 -13.63 -4.45
N ALA A 29 9.49 -13.18 -3.28
CA ALA A 29 10.10 -11.87 -3.11
C ALA A 29 11.28 -11.67 -4.07
N TRP A 30 11.21 -10.60 -4.87
CA TRP A 30 12.18 -10.33 -5.93
C TRP A 30 13.64 -10.38 -5.43
N ARG A 31 14.48 -11.11 -6.16
CA ARG A 31 15.94 -11.08 -6.03
C ARG A 31 16.56 -10.94 -7.41
N LYS A 32 17.56 -10.06 -7.54
CA LYS A 32 18.27 -9.85 -8.80
C LYS A 32 19.06 -11.12 -9.16
N PRO A 33 18.78 -11.81 -10.29
CA PRO A 33 19.52 -13.00 -10.68
C PRO A 33 20.97 -12.62 -11.07
N LYS A 34 21.94 -13.38 -10.53
CA LYS A 34 23.38 -13.14 -10.75
C LYS A 34 24.08 -14.19 -11.62
N GLY A 35 23.44 -15.34 -11.88
CA GLY A 35 24.05 -16.48 -12.58
C GLY A 35 24.50 -16.16 -14.01
N ILE A 36 25.60 -16.78 -14.44
CA ILE A 36 26.27 -16.52 -15.73
C ILE A 36 25.33 -16.80 -16.92
N ASP A 37 24.57 -17.90 -16.91
CA ASP A 37 23.66 -18.30 -17.99
C ASP A 37 22.19 -17.97 -17.73
N ASN A 38 21.91 -17.16 -16.69
CA ASN A 38 20.53 -16.88 -16.32
C ASN A 38 19.78 -16.06 -17.40
N ARG A 39 18.69 -16.64 -17.91
CA ARG A 39 17.89 -16.08 -19.02
C ARG A 39 17.21 -14.75 -18.68
N VAL A 40 16.74 -14.57 -17.43
CA VAL A 40 16.15 -13.31 -16.95
C VAL A 40 17.21 -12.22 -16.88
N ARG A 41 18.42 -12.53 -16.39
CA ARG A 41 19.54 -11.58 -16.33
C ARG A 41 19.93 -11.09 -17.73
N ARG A 42 20.00 -12.01 -18.70
CA ARG A 42 20.30 -11.73 -20.12
C ARG A 42 19.13 -11.12 -20.90
N ARG A 43 17.93 -11.01 -20.29
CA ARG A 43 16.71 -10.38 -20.87
C ARG A 43 16.20 -11.06 -22.14
N PHE A 44 16.27 -12.38 -22.23
CA PHE A 44 15.68 -13.10 -23.36
C PHE A 44 14.14 -12.92 -23.44
N LYS A 45 13.60 -13.02 -24.66
CA LYS A 45 12.16 -12.99 -24.93
C LYS A 45 11.43 -14.10 -24.15
N GLY A 46 10.21 -13.79 -23.68
CA GLY A 46 9.36 -14.73 -22.94
C GLY A 46 9.73 -14.89 -21.46
N GLN A 47 10.73 -14.17 -20.96
CA GLN A 47 11.12 -14.23 -19.55
C GLN A 47 10.47 -13.14 -18.69
N SER A 48 10.40 -13.41 -17.38
CA SER A 48 9.91 -12.45 -16.38
C SER A 48 10.70 -11.14 -16.42
N ALA A 49 9.98 -10.02 -16.38
CA ALA A 49 10.60 -8.70 -16.34
C ALA A 49 11.33 -8.44 -15.02
N MET A 50 12.44 -7.70 -15.10
CA MET A 50 13.16 -7.19 -13.91
C MET A 50 12.62 -5.82 -13.49
N PRO A 51 12.59 -5.51 -12.17
CA PRO A 51 12.37 -4.15 -11.69
C PRO A 51 13.40 -3.18 -12.25
N LYS A 52 12.94 -2.02 -12.71
CA LYS A 52 13.72 -0.92 -13.28
C LYS A 52 13.06 0.41 -12.91
N ILE A 53 13.82 1.50 -12.94
CA ILE A 53 13.32 2.86 -12.68
C ILE A 53 12.18 3.28 -13.62
N GLY A 54 12.16 2.76 -14.85
CA GLY A 54 11.11 3.02 -15.84
C GLY A 54 9.70 2.60 -15.38
N TYR A 55 9.59 1.62 -14.46
CA TYR A 55 8.31 1.21 -13.87
C TYR A 55 7.82 2.14 -12.76
N GLY A 56 8.60 3.15 -12.37
CA GLY A 56 8.22 4.13 -11.36
C GLY A 56 6.91 4.83 -11.71
N SER A 57 6.01 4.92 -10.72
CA SER A 57 4.75 5.68 -10.83
C SER A 57 5.01 7.18 -10.89
N ASN A 58 4.07 7.95 -11.46
CA ASN A 58 4.14 9.41 -11.48
C ASN A 58 4.31 9.95 -10.05
N LYS A 59 5.24 10.90 -9.85
CA LYS A 59 5.54 11.51 -8.56
C LYS A 59 4.29 12.09 -7.88
N LYS A 60 3.37 12.70 -8.65
CA LYS A 60 2.14 13.32 -8.13
C LYS A 60 1.14 12.29 -7.59
N THR A 61 1.06 11.11 -8.20
CA THR A 61 0.07 10.06 -7.84
C THR A 61 0.68 8.89 -7.07
N ARG A 62 1.97 9.00 -6.71
CA ARG A 62 2.68 7.98 -5.94
C ARG A 62 2.10 7.90 -4.52
N HIS A 63 1.88 6.68 -4.04
CA HIS A 63 1.27 6.37 -2.73
C HIS A 63 -0.19 6.82 -2.53
N LEU A 64 -0.87 7.29 -3.58
CA LEU A 64 -2.32 7.52 -3.50
C LEU A 64 -3.08 6.19 -3.50
N LEU A 65 -4.08 6.13 -2.63
CA LEU A 65 -5.13 5.11 -2.63
C LEU A 65 -6.12 5.37 -3.77
N PRO A 66 -6.95 4.38 -4.15
CA PRO A 66 -8.00 4.56 -5.16
C PRO A 66 -9.00 5.68 -4.81
N ASN A 67 -9.19 5.95 -3.52
CA ASN A 67 -10.05 7.02 -3.01
C ASN A 67 -9.44 8.43 -3.17
N GLY A 68 -8.20 8.55 -3.67
CA GLY A 68 -7.51 9.83 -3.88
C GLY A 68 -6.75 10.38 -2.66
N LEU A 69 -6.78 9.69 -1.52
CA LEU A 69 -6.04 10.07 -0.31
C LEU A 69 -4.75 9.26 -0.16
N LYS A 70 -3.78 9.80 0.59
CA LYS A 70 -2.60 9.05 1.04
C LYS A 70 -2.94 8.30 2.34
N LYS A 71 -2.34 7.14 2.53
CA LYS A 71 -2.50 6.36 3.77
C LYS A 71 -1.57 6.88 4.86
N PHE A 72 -2.11 7.12 6.06
CA PHE A 72 -1.36 7.46 7.26
C PHE A 72 -1.65 6.43 8.35
N LEU A 73 -0.64 5.76 8.88
CA LEU A 73 -0.80 4.74 9.92
C LEU A 73 -0.97 5.43 11.28
N VAL A 74 -2.01 5.05 12.03
CA VAL A 74 -2.36 5.64 13.34
C VAL A 74 -2.43 4.53 14.39
N SER A 75 -1.75 4.74 15.52
CA SER A 75 -1.72 3.83 16.66
C SER A 75 -2.44 4.39 17.89
N ASN A 76 -2.55 5.73 17.99
CA ASN A 76 -3.15 6.42 19.14
C ASN A 76 -3.92 7.68 18.70
N VAL A 77 -4.68 8.25 19.63
CA VAL A 77 -5.54 9.42 19.36
C VAL A 77 -4.73 10.67 19.01
N ARG A 78 -3.54 10.85 19.60
CA ARG A 78 -2.68 12.03 19.36
C ARG A 78 -2.18 12.07 17.92
N GLU A 79 -1.86 10.91 17.34
CA GLU A 79 -1.49 10.76 15.93
C GLU A 79 -2.66 11.08 14.98
N LEU A 80 -3.89 10.89 15.43
CA LEU A 80 -5.09 11.24 14.68
C LEU A 80 -5.28 12.77 14.62
N ASP A 81 -4.96 13.49 15.70
CA ASP A 81 -5.07 14.95 15.74
C ASP A 81 -4.12 15.62 14.72
N LEU A 82 -2.98 14.99 14.37
CA LEU A 82 -2.09 15.45 13.29
C LEU A 82 -2.80 15.52 11.93
N LEU A 83 -3.86 14.73 11.73
CA LEU A 83 -4.62 14.70 10.48
C LEU A 83 -5.69 15.81 10.40
N LEU A 84 -5.89 16.60 11.45
CA LEU A 84 -6.87 17.69 11.47
C LEU A 84 -6.63 18.69 10.33
N MET A 85 -5.38 19.13 10.14
CA MET A 85 -5.00 20.05 9.08
C MET A 85 -4.88 19.37 7.70
N HIS A 86 -4.80 18.04 7.66
CA HIS A 86 -4.44 17.26 6.47
C HIS A 86 -5.53 16.29 6.00
N ASN A 87 -6.77 16.46 6.48
CA ASN A 87 -7.92 15.58 6.21
C ASN A 87 -8.25 15.37 4.72
N LYS A 88 -7.99 16.36 3.86
CA LYS A 88 -8.20 16.29 2.40
C LYS A 88 -7.10 15.53 1.66
N SER A 89 -5.94 15.35 2.28
CA SER A 89 -4.76 14.73 1.67
C SER A 89 -4.53 13.31 2.17
N TYR A 90 -4.90 13.00 3.41
CA TYR A 90 -4.62 11.74 4.07
C TYR A 90 -5.88 11.07 4.62
N ALA A 91 -5.87 9.74 4.59
CA ALA A 91 -6.79 8.87 5.29
C ALA A 91 -6.04 8.17 6.42
N ALA A 92 -6.67 8.04 7.58
CA ALA A 92 -6.14 7.27 8.68
C ALA A 92 -6.31 5.78 8.43
N GLU A 93 -5.29 4.99 8.73
CA GLU A 93 -5.38 3.54 8.86
C GLU A 93 -4.96 3.14 10.26
N VAL A 94 -5.87 2.53 11.00
CA VAL A 94 -5.59 2.13 12.38
C VAL A 94 -4.70 0.89 12.38
N ALA A 95 -3.61 0.93 13.13
CA ALA A 95 -2.63 -0.14 13.18
C ALA A 95 -3.23 -1.46 13.72
N HIS A 96 -2.67 -2.59 13.26
CA HIS A 96 -3.17 -3.92 13.61
C HIS A 96 -3.01 -4.24 15.11
N ASN A 97 -2.06 -3.64 15.82
CA ASN A 97 -1.86 -3.88 17.26
C ASN A 97 -2.90 -3.19 18.16
N VAL A 98 -3.72 -2.26 17.64
CA VAL A 98 -4.68 -1.50 18.45
C VAL A 98 -5.89 -2.39 18.84
N SER A 99 -6.16 -2.50 20.14
CA SER A 99 -7.27 -3.27 20.70
C SER A 99 -8.64 -2.73 20.26
N SER A 100 -9.69 -3.56 20.29
CA SER A 100 -11.06 -3.16 19.93
C SER A 100 -11.55 -1.97 20.76
N ARG A 101 -11.30 -1.97 22.08
CA ARG A 101 -11.66 -0.86 22.97
C ARG A 101 -11.03 0.48 22.53
N ASN A 102 -9.73 0.47 22.22
CA ASN A 102 -9.04 1.69 21.77
C ASN A 102 -9.41 2.08 20.34
N ARG A 103 -9.89 1.12 19.53
CA ARG A 103 -10.41 1.42 18.19
C ARG A 103 -11.72 2.19 18.27
N THR A 104 -12.62 1.88 19.21
CA THR A 104 -13.87 2.63 19.39
C THR A 104 -13.59 4.12 19.66
N THR A 105 -12.70 4.42 20.61
CA THR A 105 -12.34 5.81 20.94
C THR A 105 -11.66 6.54 19.79
N LEU A 106 -10.79 5.84 19.04
CA LEU A 106 -10.18 6.37 17.81
C LEU A 106 -11.20 6.69 16.73
N LEU A 107 -12.19 5.82 16.52
CA LEU A 107 -13.22 6.01 15.51
C LEU A 107 -14.18 7.15 15.87
N GLU A 108 -14.57 7.25 17.15
CA GLU A 108 -15.34 8.38 17.65
C GLU A 108 -14.61 9.70 17.42
N ARG A 109 -13.32 9.77 17.80
CA ARG A 109 -12.50 10.95 17.53
C ARG A 109 -12.38 11.23 16.02
N ALA A 110 -12.18 10.21 15.19
CA ALA A 110 -12.07 10.38 13.74
C ALA A 110 -13.34 10.94 13.12
N LYS A 111 -14.52 10.53 13.61
CA LYS A 111 -15.81 11.08 13.19
C LYS A 111 -15.91 12.56 13.54
N VAL A 112 -15.52 12.95 14.77
CA VAL A 112 -15.51 14.36 15.21
C VAL A 112 -14.58 15.21 14.35
N LEU A 113 -13.39 14.72 14.01
CA LEU A 113 -12.42 15.43 13.17
C LEU A 113 -12.74 15.37 11.67
N GLY A 114 -13.76 14.60 11.25
CA GLY A 114 -14.09 14.39 9.84
C GLY A 114 -12.99 13.65 9.05
N VAL A 115 -12.15 12.85 9.72
CA VAL A 115 -11.05 12.11 9.10
C VAL A 115 -11.55 10.77 8.57
N LYS A 116 -11.27 10.48 7.30
CA LYS A 116 -11.61 9.19 6.69
C LYS A 116 -10.70 8.07 7.20
N VAL A 117 -11.30 7.00 7.74
CA VAL A 117 -10.58 5.80 8.20
C VAL A 117 -10.71 4.68 7.15
N THR A 118 -9.60 4.07 6.74
CA THR A 118 -9.58 3.03 5.69
C THR A 118 -10.13 1.68 6.16
N ASN A 119 -9.88 1.33 7.42
CA ASN A 119 -10.23 0.04 8.02
C ASN A 119 -11.19 0.21 9.21
N SER A 120 -12.27 0.99 9.06
CA SER A 120 -13.18 1.36 10.15
C SER A 120 -13.86 0.17 10.83
N THR A 121 -14.27 -0.84 10.08
CA THR A 121 -15.05 -1.99 10.60
C THR A 121 -14.21 -3.10 11.23
N ALA A 122 -12.87 -3.05 11.13
CA ALA A 122 -12.03 -4.12 11.63
C ALA A 122 -12.12 -4.27 13.15
N ARG A 123 -12.19 -5.52 13.65
CA ARG A 123 -12.27 -5.93 15.07
C ARG A 123 -13.50 -5.50 15.87
N LEU A 124 -14.44 -4.75 15.27
CA LEU A 124 -15.64 -4.25 15.94
C LEU A 124 -16.94 -4.86 15.41
N ARG A 125 -16.87 -5.73 14.40
CA ARG A 125 -18.01 -6.54 13.98
C ARG A 125 -18.17 -7.71 14.95
N SER A 126 -19.35 -7.82 15.55
CA SER A 126 -19.90 -9.09 16.02
C SER A 126 -20.15 -9.98 14.80
N GLU A 127 -19.90 -11.28 14.91
CA GLU A 127 -20.28 -12.24 13.87
C GLU A 127 -21.80 -12.19 13.69
N GLU A 128 -22.23 -11.76 12.52
CA GLU A 128 -23.57 -11.94 11.96
C GLU A 128 -23.38 -12.29 10.48
#